data_AF-A0A6M8VA42-F1
#
_entry.id   AF-A0A6M8VA42-F1
#
_cell.length_a   1.000
_cell.length_b   1.000
_cell.length_c   1.000
_cell.angle_alpha   90.00
_cell.angle_beta   90.00
_cell.angle_gamma   90.00
#
_symmetry.space_group_name_H-M   'P 1'
#
loop_
_entity.id
_entity.type
_entity.pdbx_description
1 polymer ?
#
loop_
_entity_poly.entity_id
_entity_poly.type
_entity_poly.pdbx_seq_one_letter_code
_entity_poly.pdbx_strand_id
1 'polypeptide(L)'
;MREKYRKGGIGAVMDEYERAAAEFKNMIENISDSNFIKIVDTETKDDDCRSVQTIVSHVTNSGFGYANYIRDWYSIPKNSPERKLLTKVEFMSRFDNILPTHLKHLKGNGNILMKKFKK
;
A
#
# COMPACT_ATOMS: atom_id res chain seq x y z
N MET A 1 -5.74 -24.65 1.47
CA MET A 1 -4.82 -24.88 2.61
C MET A 1 -4.97 -23.71 3.57
N ARG A 2 -5.12 -23.94 4.88
CA ARG A 2 -5.10 -22.82 5.85
C ARG A 2 -3.66 -22.35 5.97
N GLU A 3 -3.34 -21.17 5.46
CA GLU A 3 -2.10 -20.51 5.85
C GLU A 3 -2.10 -20.37 7.37
N LYS A 4 -0.98 -20.70 8.00
CA LYS A 4 -0.83 -20.62 9.44
C LYS A 4 -0.73 -19.14 9.81
N TYR A 5 -1.83 -18.56 10.29
CA TYR A 5 -1.88 -17.16 10.73
C TYR A 5 -0.70 -16.80 11.64
N ARG A 6 -0.16 -15.59 11.45
CA ARG A 6 0.92 -15.06 12.27
C ARG A 6 0.43 -14.81 13.70
N LYS A 7 1.31 -15.04 14.68
CA LYS A 7 0.98 -14.88 16.10
C LYS A 7 0.96 -13.41 16.52
N GLY A 8 0.08 -13.08 17.47
CA GLY A 8 -0.01 -11.75 18.10
C GLY A 8 -0.71 -10.70 17.24
N GLY A 9 -1.02 -9.54 17.82
CA GLY A 9 -1.78 -8.48 17.14
C GLY A 9 -1.10 -7.95 15.87
N ILE A 10 0.23 -7.76 15.91
CA ILE A 10 1.00 -7.36 14.71
C ILE A 10 0.90 -8.44 13.62
N GLY A 11 0.93 -9.72 14.00
CA GLY A 11 0.77 -10.82 13.06
C GLY A 11 -0.58 -10.78 12.35
N ALA A 12 -1.66 -10.68 13.13
CA ALA A 12 -3.03 -10.63 12.61
C ALA A 12 -3.27 -9.42 11.68
N VAL A 13 -2.80 -8.22 12.06
CA VAL A 13 -2.90 -7.03 11.21
C VAL A 13 -2.16 -7.22 9.90
N MET A 14 -1.01 -7.88 9.91
CA MET A 14 -0.25 -8.10 8.68
C MET A 14 -0.87 -9.18 7.78
N ASP A 15 -1.49 -10.22 8.36
CA ASP A 15 -2.28 -11.19 7.58
C ASP A 15 -3.44 -10.51 6.87
N GLU A 16 -4.16 -9.65 7.59
CA GLU A 16 -5.28 -8.89 7.02
C GLU A 16 -4.82 -7.89 5.94
N TYR A 17 -3.69 -7.21 6.17
CA TYR A 17 -3.15 -6.25 5.21
C TYR A 17 -2.70 -6.92 3.90
N GLU A 18 -2.08 -8.10 3.97
CA GLU A 18 -1.71 -8.89 2.79
C GLU A 18 -2.95 -9.41 2.05
N ARG A 19 -3.96 -9.92 2.78
CA ARG A 19 -5.23 -10.38 2.19
C ARG A 19 -5.96 -9.25 1.47
N ALA A 20 -6.18 -8.12 2.15
CA ALA A 20 -6.91 -6.97 1.60
C ALA A 20 -6.19 -6.36 0.38
N ALA A 21 -4.87 -6.29 0.41
CA ALA A 21 -4.08 -5.82 -0.72
C ALA A 21 -4.18 -6.76 -1.93
N ALA A 22 -4.15 -8.08 -1.72
CA ALA A 22 -4.33 -9.06 -2.79
C ALA A 22 -5.73 -8.98 -3.41
N GLU A 23 -6.77 -8.86 -2.59
CA GLU A 23 -8.15 -8.67 -3.06
C GLU A 23 -8.33 -7.37 -3.83
N PHE A 24 -7.77 -6.27 -3.32
CA PHE A 24 -7.80 -4.98 -4.01
C PHE A 24 -7.12 -5.07 -5.38
N LYS A 25 -5.92 -5.67 -5.45
CA LYS A 25 -5.20 -5.87 -6.71
C LYS A 25 -6.02 -6.70 -7.70
N ASN A 26 -6.57 -7.83 -7.26
CA ASN A 26 -7.42 -8.69 -8.10
C ASN A 26 -8.66 -7.95 -8.60
N MET A 27 -9.28 -7.12 -7.76
CA MET A 27 -10.42 -6.30 -8.19
C MET A 27 -10.02 -5.34 -9.32
N ILE A 28 -8.88 -4.65 -9.19
CA ILE A 28 -8.40 -3.71 -10.20
C ILE A 28 -8.00 -4.41 -11.50
N GLU A 29 -7.45 -5.63 -11.42
CA GLU A 29 -7.05 -6.44 -12.58
C GLU A 29 -8.24 -6.76 -13.48
N ASN A 30 -9.41 -7.03 -12.88
CA ASN A 30 -10.63 -7.40 -13.60
C ASN A 30 -11.38 -6.21 -14.22
N ILE A 31 -10.95 -4.97 -13.97
CA ILE A 31 -11.53 -3.79 -14.63
C ILE A 31 -10.95 -3.69 -16.03
N SER A 32 -11.74 -3.34 -17.06
CA SER A 32 -11.20 -3.09 -18.41
C SER A 32 -10.29 -1.86 -18.44
N ASP A 33 -9.39 -1.76 -19.40
CA ASP A 33 -8.53 -0.57 -19.51
C ASP A 33 -9.35 0.69 -19.81
N SER A 34 -10.40 0.58 -20.61
CA SER A 34 -11.33 1.68 -20.89
C SER A 34 -12.02 2.20 -19.62
N ASN A 35 -12.51 1.30 -18.76
CA ASN A 35 -13.17 1.69 -17.51
C ASN A 35 -12.18 2.17 -16.45
N PHE A 36 -10.92 1.70 -16.51
CA PHE A 36 -9.88 2.10 -15.57
C PHE A 36 -9.53 3.60 -15.72
N ILE A 37 -9.39 4.09 -16.96
CA ILE A 37 -9.02 5.49 -17.22
C ILE A 37 -10.22 6.45 -17.31
N LYS A 38 -11.43 5.91 -17.47
CA LYS A 38 -12.64 6.73 -17.65
C LYS A 38 -12.90 7.60 -16.43
N ILE A 39 -13.03 8.91 -16.63
CA ILE A 39 -13.56 9.83 -15.62
C ILE A 39 -15.03 9.47 -15.40
N VAL A 40 -15.35 9.04 -14.18
CA VAL A 40 -16.71 8.65 -13.78
C VAL A 40 -17.34 9.67 -12.83
N ASP A 41 -16.51 10.40 -12.10
CA ASP A 41 -16.94 11.51 -11.25
C ASP A 41 -16.41 12.83 -11.84
N THR A 42 -17.33 13.61 -12.40
CA THR A 42 -17.05 14.93 -12.98
C THR A 42 -17.33 16.09 -12.02
N GLU A 43 -17.87 15.80 -10.84
CA GLU A 43 -18.36 16.81 -9.88
C GLU A 43 -17.41 16.99 -8.70
N THR A 44 -16.64 15.93 -8.35
CA THR A 44 -15.64 16.02 -7.31
C THR A 44 -14.59 17.11 -7.60
N LYS A 45 -14.20 17.82 -6.53
CA LYS A 45 -13.10 18.80 -6.56
C LYS A 45 -11.74 18.16 -6.31
N ASP A 46 -11.74 16.89 -5.88
CA ASP A 46 -10.52 16.14 -5.64
C ASP A 46 -10.14 15.37 -6.90
N ASP A 47 -9.07 15.81 -7.57
CA ASP A 47 -8.58 15.18 -8.79
C ASP A 47 -8.13 13.72 -8.58
N ASP A 48 -7.79 13.33 -7.35
CA ASP A 48 -7.44 11.95 -7.03
C ASP A 48 -8.67 11.03 -7.03
N CYS A 49 -9.90 11.57 -7.01
CA CYS A 49 -11.15 10.82 -6.90
C CYS A 49 -11.97 10.71 -8.20
N ARG A 50 -11.42 11.11 -9.35
CA ARG A 50 -12.19 11.26 -10.60
C ARG A 50 -12.36 9.98 -11.43
N SER A 51 -11.43 9.04 -11.32
CA SER A 51 -11.45 7.75 -12.00
C SER A 51 -10.81 6.66 -11.15
N VAL A 52 -10.95 5.40 -11.57
CA VAL A 52 -10.22 4.29 -10.95
C VAL A 52 -8.71 4.56 -11.01
N GLN A 53 -8.22 5.04 -12.15
CA GLN A 53 -6.81 5.37 -12.34
C GLN A 53 -6.30 6.40 -11.32
N THR A 54 -7.03 7.50 -11.12
CA THR A 54 -6.60 8.55 -10.17
C THR A 54 -6.61 8.00 -8.75
N ILE A 55 -7.65 7.23 -8.38
CA ILE A 55 -7.79 6.63 -7.05
C ILE A 55 -6.64 5.66 -6.77
N VAL A 56 -6.37 4.71 -7.66
CA VAL A 56 -5.31 3.72 -7.41
C VAL A 56 -3.92 4.36 -7.42
N SER A 57 -3.72 5.43 -8.20
CA SER A 57 -2.48 6.20 -8.20
C SER A 57 -2.29 6.89 -6.85
N HIS A 58 -3.32 7.54 -6.33
CA HIS A 58 -3.31 8.15 -5.00
C HIS A 58 -3.00 7.12 -3.91
N VAL A 59 -3.75 6.01 -3.87
CA VAL A 59 -3.56 4.93 -2.89
C VAL A 59 -2.13 4.38 -2.94
N THR A 60 -1.60 4.11 -4.13
CA THR A 60 -0.23 3.59 -4.32
C THR A 60 0.83 4.57 -3.83
N ASN A 61 0.70 5.85 -4.19
CA ASN A 61 1.62 6.91 -3.77
C ASN A 61 1.56 7.11 -2.24
N SER A 62 0.37 7.03 -1.64
CA SER A 62 0.16 7.11 -0.20
C SER A 62 0.76 5.92 0.56
N GLY A 63 0.71 4.70 -0.01
CA GLY A 63 1.38 3.52 0.57
C GLY A 63 2.88 3.74 0.79
N PHE A 64 3.59 4.32 -0.20
CA PHE A 64 4.99 4.71 -0.03
C PHE A 64 5.18 5.82 1.02
N GLY A 65 4.24 6.75 1.15
CA GLY A 65 4.21 7.76 2.21
C GLY A 65 4.20 7.13 3.61
N TYR A 66 3.29 6.18 3.86
CA TYR A 66 3.27 5.42 5.12
C TYR A 66 4.54 4.61 5.35
N ALA A 67 5.11 4.04 4.29
CA ALA A 67 6.37 3.34 4.39
C ALA A 67 7.51 4.29 4.81
N ASN A 68 7.47 5.55 4.41
CA ASN A 68 8.42 6.56 4.89
C ASN A 68 8.17 6.98 6.34
N TYR A 69 6.93 7.05 6.82
CA TYR A 69 6.68 7.31 8.25
C TYR A 69 7.29 6.22 9.14
N ILE A 70 7.17 4.95 8.71
CA ILE A 70 7.82 3.83 9.40
C ILE A 70 9.34 3.98 9.34
N ARG A 71 9.91 4.37 8.20
CA ARG A 71 11.36 4.61 8.08
C ARG A 71 11.84 5.75 8.98
N ASP A 72 11.12 6.86 9.01
CA ASP A 72 11.42 8.02 9.88
C ASP A 72 11.44 7.58 11.35
N TRP A 73 10.48 6.74 11.76
CA TRP A 73 10.44 6.19 13.12
C TRP A 73 11.69 5.38 13.51
N TYR A 74 12.33 4.76 12.51
CA TYR A 74 13.58 4.00 12.63
C TYR A 74 14.83 4.78 12.21
N SER A 75 14.70 6.08 11.89
CA SER A 75 15.80 6.91 11.38
C SER A 75 16.47 6.32 10.12
N ILE A 76 15.68 5.64 9.29
CA ILE A 76 16.10 5.11 7.99
C ILE A 76 15.79 6.16 6.91
N PRO A 77 16.69 6.41 5.94
CA PRO A 77 16.40 7.34 4.85
C PRO A 77 15.14 6.96 4.08
N LYS A 78 14.33 7.98 3.77
CA LYS A 78 13.13 7.83 2.93
C LYS A 78 13.50 7.23 1.58
N ASN A 79 12.64 6.36 1.08
CA ASN A 79 12.79 5.79 -0.25
C ASN A 79 11.40 5.64 -0.86
N SER A 80 11.08 6.53 -1.78
CA SER A 80 9.82 6.50 -2.51
C SER A 80 10.06 6.85 -3.96
N PRO A 81 9.37 6.17 -4.89
CA PRO A 81 9.39 6.58 -6.28
C PRO A 81 8.73 7.96 -6.42
N GLU A 82 9.03 8.61 -7.54
CA GLU A 82 8.33 9.83 -7.93
C GLU A 82 6.81 9.59 -8.02
N ARG A 83 6.04 10.54 -7.48
CA ARG A 83 4.59 10.56 -7.59
C ARG A 83 4.19 10.85 -9.02
N LYS A 84 3.35 10.00 -9.58
CA LYS A 84 2.76 10.20 -10.91
C LYS A 84 1.43 9.48 -11.02
N LEU A 85 0.66 9.84 -12.04
CA LEU A 85 -0.50 9.07 -12.48
C LEU A 85 0.00 7.75 -13.08
N LEU A 86 -0.54 6.64 -12.61
CA LEU A 86 -0.08 5.29 -12.98
C LEU A 86 -0.96 4.71 -14.08
N THR A 87 -0.35 4.06 -15.05
CA THR A 87 -1.06 3.06 -15.87
C THR A 87 -1.44 1.85 -15.02
N LYS A 88 -2.39 1.02 -15.48
CA LYS A 88 -2.76 -0.20 -14.75
C LYS A 88 -1.56 -1.13 -14.54
N VAL A 89 -0.71 -1.30 -15.55
CA VAL A 89 0.51 -2.13 -15.46
C VAL A 89 1.49 -1.57 -14.41
N GLU A 90 1.71 -0.24 -14.41
CA GLU A 90 2.57 0.39 -13.41
C GLU A 90 1.99 0.31 -12.00
N PHE A 91 0.67 0.43 -11.85
CA PHE A 91 -0.01 0.17 -10.59
C PHE A 91 0.29 -1.24 -10.10
N MET A 92 0.04 -2.27 -10.91
CA MET A 92 0.28 -3.67 -10.52
C MET A 92 1.73 -3.89 -10.07
N SER A 93 2.68 -3.38 -10.86
CA SER A 93 4.11 -3.50 -10.55
C SER A 93 4.50 -2.73 -9.29
N ARG A 94 4.04 -1.48 -9.11
CA ARG A 94 4.40 -0.67 -7.93
C ARG A 94 3.73 -1.18 -6.66
N PHE A 95 2.48 -1.60 -6.73
CA PHE A 95 1.68 -2.01 -5.59
C PHE A 95 2.24 -3.29 -4.95
N ASP A 96 2.75 -4.23 -5.75
CA ASP A 96 3.45 -5.43 -5.27
C ASP A 96 4.70 -5.11 -4.42
N ASN A 97 5.30 -3.93 -4.62
CA ASN A 97 6.50 -3.51 -3.88
C ASN A 97 6.19 -2.77 -2.57
N ILE A 98 4.94 -2.33 -2.35
CA ILE A 98 4.55 -1.58 -1.15
C ILE A 98 4.61 -2.48 0.08
N LEU A 99 3.97 -3.65 0.00
CA LEU A 99 3.86 -4.61 1.11
C LEU A 99 5.21 -5.12 1.63
N PRO A 100 6.11 -5.67 0.78
CA PRO A 100 7.44 -6.10 1.20
C PRO A 100 8.23 -4.94 1.83
N THR A 101 8.02 -3.72 1.33
CA THR A 101 8.64 -2.52 1.87
C THR A 101 8.17 -2.22 3.29
N HIS A 102 6.87 -2.34 3.59
CA HIS A 102 6.38 -2.20 4.97
C HIS A 102 6.89 -3.33 5.88
N LEU A 103 6.82 -4.58 5.39
CA LEU A 103 7.09 -5.79 6.17
C LEU A 103 8.55 -5.94 6.58
N LYS A 104 9.49 -5.59 5.69
CA LYS A 104 10.94 -5.68 5.99
C LYS A 104 11.32 -4.86 7.22
N HIS A 105 10.72 -3.67 7.36
CA HIS A 105 11.00 -2.78 8.49
C HIS A 105 10.30 -3.22 9.78
N LEU A 106 9.07 -3.76 9.68
CA LEU A 106 8.33 -4.24 10.85
C LEU A 106 8.93 -5.52 11.46
N LYS A 107 9.38 -6.47 10.62
CA LYS A 107 9.99 -7.74 11.09
C LYS A 107 11.43 -7.55 11.58
N GLY A 108 12.26 -6.76 10.88
CA GLY A 108 13.66 -6.53 11.25
C GLY A 108 13.85 -5.71 12.53
N ASN A 109 12.90 -4.82 12.83
CA ASN A 109 13.01 -3.88 13.94
C ASN A 109 11.94 -4.10 15.04
N GLY A 110 11.27 -5.26 15.08
CA GLY A 110 10.28 -5.58 16.11
C GLY A 110 10.81 -5.42 17.55
N ASN A 111 12.10 -5.67 17.76
CA ASN A 111 12.77 -5.42 19.05
C ASN A 111 12.97 -3.93 19.37
N ILE A 112 13.05 -3.05 18.38
CA ILE A 112 13.13 -1.59 18.56
C ILE A 112 11.73 -1.03 18.87
N LEU A 113 10.69 -1.53 18.19
CA LEU A 113 9.28 -1.23 18.49
C LEU A 113 8.95 -1.54 19.96
N MET A 114 9.20 -2.77 20.41
CA MET A 114 8.88 -3.22 21.77
C MET A 114 9.65 -2.46 22.87
N LYS A 115 10.86 -1.97 22.59
CA LYS A 115 11.65 -1.16 23.54
C LYS A 115 11.10 0.25 23.73
N LYS A 116 10.51 0.87 22.71
CA LYS A 116 9.93 2.22 22.80
C LYS A 116 8.56 2.25 23.50
N PHE A 117 7.77 1.18 23.42
CA PHE A 117 6.45 1.08 24.09
C PHE A 117 6.51 0.75 25.59
N LYS A 118 7.70 0.45 26.13
CA LYS A 118 7.91 0.20 27.57
C LYS A 118 8.34 1.45 28.35
N LYS A 119 8.05 2.65 27.85
CA LYS A 119 8.25 3.90 28.58
C LYS A 119 6.99 4.31 29.32
#